data_AF-A0A2T6CR93-F1
#
_entry.id   AF-A0A2T6CR93-F1
#
_cell.length_a   1.000
_cell.length_b   1.000
_cell.length_c   1.000
_cell.angle_alpha   90.00
_cell.angle_beta   90.00
_cell.angle_gamma   90.00
#
_symmetry.space_group_name_H-M   'P 1'
#
loop_
_entity.id
_entity.type
_entity.pdbx_description
1 polymer ?
#
loop_
_entity_poly.entity_id
_entity_poly.type
_entity_poly.pdbx_seq_one_letter_code
_entity_poly.pdbx_strand_id
1 'polypeptide(L)'
;MLQVGPAPTRTFLVGSFRWIDAHRVFWFTAHGDRLDDGHVLEFDAAEIVDGGGVQFLAAGRRVGVLIAIGCAQLDDPEDYQVAFSLWQQVAPCTRALIERSCAQFDVEVEAELRSRP
;
A
#
# COMPACT_ATOMS: atom_id res chain seq x y z
N MET A 1 -3.12 2.03 -7.41
CA MET A 1 -2.29 3.23 -7.18
C MET A 1 -2.52 3.68 -5.75
N LEU A 2 -1.48 3.94 -4.96
CA LEU A 2 -1.61 4.49 -3.60
C LEU A 2 -0.89 5.84 -3.51
N GLN A 3 -1.57 6.84 -2.98
CA GLN A 3 -1.00 8.16 -2.66
C GLN A 3 -0.90 8.34 -1.14
N VAL A 4 0.24 8.79 -0.62
CA VAL A 4 0.48 8.95 0.84
C VAL A 4 0.99 10.35 1.18
N GLY A 5 0.41 11.00 2.21
CA GLY A 5 1.02 12.13 2.96
C GLY A 5 0.36 13.52 2.89
N PRO A 6 0.73 14.44 3.82
CA PRO A 6 0.48 15.89 3.78
C PRO A 6 1.66 16.75 3.25
N ALA A 7 2.83 16.15 2.97
CA ALA A 7 3.96 16.71 2.20
C ALA A 7 3.94 16.12 0.77
N PRO A 8 4.88 16.38 -0.18
CA PRO A 8 4.63 16.08 -1.60
C PRO A 8 4.19 14.63 -1.77
N THR A 9 2.94 14.49 -2.21
CA THR A 9 2.20 13.23 -2.24
C THR A 9 3.02 12.20 -3.00
N ARG A 10 3.48 11.15 -2.32
CA ARG A 10 4.17 10.06 -3.01
C ARG A 10 3.13 9.14 -3.62
N THR A 11 3.30 8.82 -4.89
CA THR A 11 2.42 7.96 -5.67
C THR A 11 3.14 6.63 -5.92
N PHE A 12 2.48 5.52 -5.58
CA PHE A 12 3.02 4.18 -5.71
C PHE A 12 2.11 3.31 -6.57
N LEU A 13 2.70 2.64 -7.57
CA LEU A 13 2.02 1.53 -8.24
C LEU A 13 2.01 0.34 -7.29
N VAL A 14 0.84 0.07 -6.70
CA VAL A 14 0.65 -1.04 -5.75
C VAL A 14 0.60 -2.36 -6.50
N GLY A 15 1.52 -3.27 -6.19
CA GLY A 15 1.51 -4.65 -6.69
C GLY A 15 0.65 -5.55 -5.80
N SER A 16 1.02 -5.65 -4.53
CA SER A 16 0.27 -6.42 -3.53
C SER A 16 -0.30 -5.50 -2.46
N PHE A 17 -1.51 -5.80 -1.99
CA PHE A 17 -2.19 -5.06 -0.95
C PHE A 17 -2.89 -6.03 -0.01
N ARG A 18 -2.78 -5.81 1.30
CA ARG A 18 -3.55 -6.54 2.30
C ARG A 18 -3.86 -5.67 3.51
N TRP A 19 -4.97 -5.96 4.16
CA TRP A 19 -5.20 -5.50 5.53
C TRP A 19 -4.32 -6.30 6.47
N ILE A 20 -3.64 -5.61 7.39
CA ILE A 20 -2.98 -6.27 8.53
C ILE A 20 -4.02 -6.45 9.64
N ASP A 21 -4.72 -5.37 9.97
CA ASP A 21 -5.81 -5.33 10.94
C ASP A 21 -6.79 -4.18 10.62
N ALA A 22 -7.63 -3.78 11.59
CA ALA A 22 -8.63 -2.74 11.43
C ALA A 22 -8.06 -1.31 11.23
N HIS A 23 -6.80 -1.07 11.60
CA HIS A 23 -6.15 0.23 11.62
C HIS A 23 -4.90 0.29 10.74
N ARG A 24 -4.52 -0.82 10.12
CA ARG A 24 -3.29 -0.93 9.34
C ARG A 24 -3.45 -1.73 8.08
N VAL A 25 -2.84 -1.20 7.02
CA VAL A 25 -2.74 -1.86 5.72
C VAL A 25 -1.27 -1.98 5.34
N PHE A 26 -0.96 -3.08 4.67
CA PHE A 26 0.31 -3.29 4.03
C PHE A 26 0.15 -3.19 2.51
N TRP A 27 1.14 -2.62 1.85
CA TRP A 27 1.30 -2.79 0.41
C TRP A 27 2.75 -3.03 0.03
N PHE A 28 2.93 -3.73 -1.08
CA PHE A 28 4.22 -3.91 -1.73
C PHE A 28 4.19 -3.26 -3.11
N THR A 29 5.21 -2.45 -3.40
CA THR A 29 5.29 -1.70 -4.66
C THR A 29 5.53 -2.64 -5.85
N ALA A 30 4.85 -2.43 -6.97
CA ALA A 30 4.93 -3.28 -8.16
C ALA A 30 6.33 -3.28 -8.83
N HIS A 31 7.17 -2.29 -8.54
CA HIS A 31 8.57 -2.28 -9.01
C HIS A 31 9.57 -2.70 -7.92
N GLY A 32 9.06 -3.17 -6.77
CA GLY A 32 9.90 -3.54 -5.64
C GLY A 32 10.63 -4.87 -5.86
N ASP A 33 11.89 -4.92 -5.45
CA ASP A 33 12.76 -6.10 -5.47
C ASP A 33 13.46 -6.35 -4.14
N ARG A 34 13.19 -5.53 -3.12
CA ARG A 34 13.76 -5.59 -1.77
C ARG A 34 12.67 -5.68 -0.71
N LEU A 35 13.09 -6.01 0.51
CA LEU A 35 12.18 -6.04 1.67
C LEU A 35 11.59 -4.65 1.98
N ASP A 36 12.39 -3.60 1.76
CA ASP A 36 12.03 -2.20 2.04
C ASP A 36 11.02 -1.59 1.05
N ASP A 37 10.65 -2.32 -0.01
CA ASP A 37 9.59 -1.93 -0.95
C ASP A 37 8.18 -2.30 -0.46
N GLY A 38 8.12 -2.97 0.70
CA GLY A 38 6.92 -3.13 1.49
C GLY A 38 6.74 -1.95 2.44
N HIS A 39 5.49 -1.55 2.61
CA HIS A 39 5.13 -0.39 3.40
C HIS A 39 3.89 -0.68 4.23
N VAL A 40 3.78 0.02 5.36
CA VAL A 40 2.61 0.01 6.23
C VAL A 40 2.06 1.42 6.35
N LEU A 41 0.73 1.52 6.31
CA LEU A 41 0.00 2.76 6.55
C LEU A 41 -0.93 2.52 7.74
N GLU A 42 -0.75 3.32 8.77
CA GLU A 42 -1.63 3.36 9.93
C GLU A 42 -2.70 4.44 9.75
N PHE A 43 -3.91 4.15 10.20
CA PHE A 43 -5.06 5.04 10.10
C PHE A 43 -6.09 4.74 11.20
N ASP A 44 -6.91 5.74 11.50
CA ASP A 44 -8.02 5.63 12.44
C ASP A 44 -9.32 5.24 11.74
N ALA A 45 -9.49 5.64 10.48
CA ALA A 45 -10.67 5.35 9.67
C ALA A 45 -10.32 5.10 8.19
N ALA A 46 -11.14 4.29 7.53
CA ALA A 46 -11.08 4.05 6.10
C ALA A 46 -12.47 4.29 5.49
N GLU A 47 -12.53 5.03 4.38
CA GLU A 47 -13.77 5.43 3.73
C GLU A 47 -13.68 5.15 2.23
N ILE A 48 -14.79 4.71 1.64
CA ILE A 48 -14.89 4.57 0.19
C ILE A 48 -15.05 5.97 -0.42
N VAL A 49 -14.28 6.27 -1.46
CA VAL A 49 -14.36 7.54 -2.19
C VAL A 49 -14.95 7.35 -3.58
N ASP A 50 -15.41 8.46 -4.18
CA ASP A 50 -15.90 8.48 -5.56
C ASP A 50 -14.88 7.84 -6.51
N GLY A 51 -15.37 7.01 -7.43
CA GLY A 51 -14.52 6.19 -8.30
C GLY A 51 -14.09 4.85 -7.68
N GLY A 52 -14.64 4.46 -6.53
CA GLY A 52 -14.46 3.12 -5.95
C GLY A 52 -13.10 2.90 -5.27
N GLY A 53 -12.41 3.98 -4.91
CA GLY A 53 -11.18 3.93 -4.12
C GLY A 53 -11.45 3.85 -2.62
N VAL A 54 -10.38 3.71 -1.84
CA VAL A 54 -10.39 3.76 -0.37
C VAL A 54 -9.48 4.89 0.08
N GLN A 55 -10.00 5.85 0.83
CA GLN A 55 -9.17 6.82 1.55
C GLN A 55 -8.96 6.38 3.00
N PHE A 56 -7.76 6.64 3.51
CA PHE A 56 -7.35 6.34 4.88
C PHE A 56 -7.15 7.65 5.62
N LEU A 57 -7.74 7.77 6.81
CA LEU A 57 -7.73 8.97 7.64
C LEU A 57 -7.04 8.70 8.98
N ALA A 58 -6.14 9.58 9.40
CA ALA A 58 -5.61 9.62 10.76
C ALA A 58 -5.89 11.00 11.38
N ALA A 59 -6.47 11.03 12.58
CA ALA A 59 -6.97 12.22 13.26
C ALA A 59 -7.85 13.10 12.34
N GLY A 60 -8.72 12.45 11.53
CA GLY A 60 -9.60 13.12 10.57
C GLY A 60 -8.91 13.71 9.33
N ARG A 61 -7.60 13.45 9.15
CA ARG A 61 -6.83 13.91 7.99
C ARG A 61 -6.47 12.75 7.08
N ARG A 62 -6.60 12.95 5.76
CA ARG A 62 -6.20 11.93 4.78
C ARG A 62 -4.70 11.67 4.86
N VAL A 63 -4.35 10.43 5.19
CA VAL A 63 -2.96 9.94 5.22
C VAL A 63 -2.64 9.10 4.00
N GLY A 64 -3.65 8.51 3.35
CA GLY A 64 -3.47 7.95 2.01
C GLY A 64 -4.76 7.69 1.25
N VAL A 65 -4.64 7.37 -0.04
CA VAL A 65 -5.76 6.93 -0.89
C VAL A 65 -5.31 5.84 -1.84
N LEU A 66 -6.02 4.71 -1.82
CA LEU A 66 -5.86 3.60 -2.76
C LEU A 66 -6.94 3.71 -3.82
N ILE A 67 -6.55 3.81 -5.09
CA ILE A 67 -7.48 3.93 -6.21
C ILE A 67 -7.03 3.08 -7.40
N ALA A 68 -7.99 2.68 -8.24
CA ALA A 68 -7.72 2.02 -9.50
C ALA A 68 -6.92 2.94 -10.43
N ILE A 69 -6.04 2.35 -11.26
CA ILE A 69 -5.17 3.11 -12.17
C ILE A 69 -6.00 4.02 -13.10
N GLY A 70 -7.08 3.48 -13.69
CA GLY A 70 -7.95 4.25 -14.59
C GLY A 70 -8.79 5.34 -13.92
N CYS A 71 -8.82 5.38 -12.59
CA CYS A 71 -9.50 6.42 -11.82
C CYS A 71 -8.52 7.39 -11.16
N ALA A 72 -7.21 7.13 -11.25
CA ALA A 72 -6.18 8.01 -10.74
C ALA A 72 -5.94 9.17 -11.73
N GLN A 73 -5.70 10.37 -11.20
CA GLN A 73 -5.26 11.53 -11.99
C GLN A 73 -3.78 11.38 -12.34
N LEU A 74 -3.49 10.55 -13.36
CA LEU A 74 -2.14 10.27 -13.85
C LEU A 74 -1.94 10.93 -15.21
N ASP A 75 -0.71 11.36 -15.50
CA ASP A 75 -0.37 11.96 -16.79
C ASP A 75 -0.49 10.95 -17.95
N ASP A 76 -0.14 9.68 -17.69
CA ASP A 76 -0.27 8.58 -18.65
C ASP A 76 -0.78 7.30 -17.95
N PRO A 77 -2.10 7.07 -17.87
CA PRO A 77 -2.66 5.87 -17.25
C PRO A 77 -2.28 4.56 -17.94
N GLU A 78 -2.00 4.57 -19.24
CA GLU A 78 -1.70 3.37 -20.04
C GLU A 78 -0.35 2.78 -19.65
N ASP A 79 0.66 3.63 -19.44
CA ASP A 79 1.98 3.22 -18.97
C ASP A 79 1.92 2.45 -17.64
N TYR A 80 1.11 2.93 -16.68
CA TYR A 80 0.93 2.24 -15.41
C TYR A 80 0.17 0.91 -15.55
N GLN A 81 -0.77 0.82 -16.49
CA GLN A 81 -1.47 -0.44 -16.77
C GLN A 81 -0.53 -1.47 -17.40
N VAL A 82 0.33 -1.05 -18.32
CA VAL A 82 1.37 -1.91 -18.90
C VAL A 82 2.36 -2.35 -17.83
N ALA A 83 2.87 -1.42 -17.02
CA ALA A 83 3.76 -1.72 -15.91
C ALA A 83 3.15 -2.72 -14.92
N PHE A 84 1.87 -2.54 -14.57
CA PHE A 84 1.15 -3.46 -13.69
C PHE A 84 0.97 -4.84 -14.34
N SER A 85 0.64 -4.90 -15.63
CA SER A 85 0.50 -6.15 -16.38
C SER A 85 1.81 -6.93 -16.47
N LEU A 86 2.95 -6.24 -16.61
CA LEU A 86 4.27 -6.86 -16.55
C LEU A 86 4.58 -7.37 -15.14
N TRP A 87 4.27 -6.57 -14.11
CA TRP A 87 4.43 -7.01 -12.73
C TRP A 87 3.64 -8.29 -12.43
N GLN A 88 2.40 -8.40 -12.89
CA GLN A 88 1.58 -9.60 -12.68
C GLN A 88 2.23 -10.89 -13.22
N GLN A 89 3.02 -10.79 -14.29
CA GLN A 89 3.73 -11.95 -14.86
C GLN A 89 4.89 -12.40 -13.96
N VAL A 90 5.53 -11.47 -13.24
CA VAL A 90 6.67 -11.77 -12.35
C VAL A 90 6.28 -11.89 -10.88
N ALA A 91 5.08 -11.45 -10.49
CA ALA A 91 4.55 -11.51 -9.13
C ALA A 91 4.65 -12.90 -8.46
N PRO A 92 4.43 -14.04 -9.17
CA PRO A 92 4.63 -15.36 -8.58
C PRO A 92 6.06 -15.60 -8.08
N CYS A 93 7.06 -15.04 -8.78
CA CYS A 93 8.46 -15.17 -8.41
C CYS A 93 8.83 -14.27 -7.22
N THR A 94 8.11 -13.17 -6.99
CA THR A 94 8.34 -12.25 -5.87
C THR A 94 7.50 -12.58 -4.63
N ARG A 95 6.63 -13.60 -4.69
CA ARG A 95 5.73 -13.98 -3.60
C ARG A 95 6.44 -14.17 -2.25
N ALA A 96 7.53 -14.93 -2.23
CA ALA A 96 8.27 -15.19 -0.99
C ALA A 96 8.88 -13.91 -0.40
N LEU A 97 9.29 -12.96 -1.25
CA LEU A 97 9.78 -11.65 -0.80
C LEU A 97 8.65 -10.81 -0.20
N ILE A 98 7.49 -10.76 -0.86
CA ILE A 98 6.31 -10.04 -0.38
C ILE A 98 5.87 -10.60 0.97
N GLU A 99 5.78 -11.92 1.10
CA GLU A 99 5.40 -12.59 2.35
C GLU A 99 6.40 -12.30 3.49
N ARG A 100 7.70 -12.32 3.20
CA ARG A 100 8.75 -11.97 4.18
C ARG A 100 8.71 -10.50 4.60
N SER A 101 8.56 -9.59 3.64
CA SER A 101 8.42 -8.16 3.89
C SER A 101 7.22 -7.91 4.80
N CYS A 102 6.11 -8.57 4.52
CA CYS A 102 4.91 -8.42 5.34
C CYS A 102 5.05 -8.98 6.76
N ALA A 103 5.67 -10.15 6.90
CA ALA A 103 5.90 -10.78 8.20
C ALA A 103 6.82 -9.96 9.10
N GLN A 104 7.75 -9.17 8.53
CA GLN A 104 8.60 -8.27 9.32
C GLN A 104 7.76 -7.27 10.11
N PHE A 105 6.73 -6.70 9.48
CA PHE A 105 5.85 -5.74 10.14
C PHE A 105 4.92 -6.41 11.14
N ASP A 106 4.45 -7.63 10.90
CA ASP A 106 3.63 -8.39 11.87
C ASP A 106 4.39 -8.66 13.19
N VAL A 107 5.70 -8.95 13.13
CA VAL A 107 6.53 -9.21 14.31
C VAL A 107 6.84 -7.94 15.11
N GLU A 108 7.06 -6.82 14.42
CA GLU A 108 7.25 -5.52 15.07
C GLU A 108 6.02 -5.12 15.90
N VAL A 109 4.81 -5.48 15.45
CA VAL A 109 3.56 -5.28 16.22
C VAL A 109 3.56 -6.03 17.53
N GLU A 110 3.86 -7.33 17.50
CA GLU A 110 3.81 -8.16 18.71
C GLU A 110 4.84 -7.68 19.74
N ALA A 111 6.01 -7.25 19.26
CA ALA A 111 7.04 -6.67 20.11
C ALA A 111 6.57 -5.36 20.76
N GLU A 112 5.93 -4.46 19.98
CA GLU A 112 5.43 -3.19 20.50
C GLU A 112 4.28 -3.39 21.50
N LEU A 113 3.32 -4.28 21.19
CA LEU A 113 2.21 -4.60 22.10
C LEU A 113 2.68 -5.22 23.42
N ARG A 114 3.74 -6.04 23.40
CA ARG A 114 4.34 -6.61 24.63
C ARG A 114 5.14 -5.59 25.44
N SER A 115 5.53 -4.48 24.82
CA SER A 115 6.32 -3.41 25.46
C SER A 115 5.48 -2.28 26.07
N ARG A 116 4.17 -2.24 25.78
CA ARG A 116 3.25 -1.28 26.40
C ARG A 116 2.83 -1.80 27.80
N PRO A 117 3.07 -1.03 28.88
CA PRO A 117 2.78 -1.44 30.26
C PRO A 117 1.29 -1.53 30.57
#